data_AF-A0A1A7WNA0-F1
#
_entry.id   AF-A0A1A7WNA0-F1
#
_cell.length_a   1.000
_cell.length_b   1.000
_cell.length_c   1.000
_cell.angle_alpha   90.00
_cell.angle_beta   90.00
_cell.angle_gamma   90.00
#
_symmetry.space_group_name_H-M   'P 1'
#
loop_
_entity.id
_entity.type
_entity.pdbx_description
1 polymer ?
#
loop_
_entity_poly.entity_id
_entity_poly.type
_entity_poly.pdbx_seq_one_letter_code
_entity_poly.pdbx_strand_id
1 'polypeptide(L)'
;YSEYVQTLHDCLSDAYARANQMSRNAKRQQKKYYDRKAKDQAFSPGDRVLVKICHVEGRQKLGDKWESRPYIVVKKQPKVPVYVVQPEDGGPERVLHRNLLTQCMFLPMEEEGTMLDLDMTSGDKDLQEEAEIEPSLQIGESEQEEEESAHAILDDQEPLLGNGIPRKNPPRARHPPKKLSYDSQVMTTEEKHQKIRRGWELWQREKAKRAHRHLQNN
;
A
#
# COMPACT_ATOMS: atom_id res chain seq x y z
N TYR A 1 42.77 11.48 19.62
CA TYR A 1 41.43 10.92 19.93
C TYR A 1 40.36 12.00 19.98
N SER A 2 40.60 13.14 20.66
CA SER A 2 39.65 14.26 20.75
C SER A 2 39.17 14.83 19.40
N GLU A 3 40.08 15.09 18.45
CA GLU A 3 39.74 15.66 17.13
C GLU A 3 38.86 14.72 16.29
N TYR A 4 39.11 13.41 16.35
CA TYR A 4 38.29 12.42 15.64
C TYR A 4 36.86 12.39 16.17
N VAL A 5 36.69 12.42 17.50
CA VAL A 5 35.35 12.42 18.13
C VAL A 5 34.59 13.69 17.78
N GLN A 6 35.26 14.85 17.77
CA GLN A 6 34.65 16.13 17.38
C GLN A 6 34.21 16.13 15.91
N THR A 7 35.11 15.76 14.98
CA THR A 7 34.76 15.69 13.55
C THR A 7 33.63 14.70 13.26
N LEU A 8 33.59 13.56 13.96
CA LEU A 8 32.49 12.61 13.84
C LEU A 8 31.16 13.20 14.33
N HIS A 9 31.17 13.85 15.51
CA HIS A 9 30.00 14.52 16.06
C HIS A 9 29.47 15.61 15.11
N ASP A 10 30.37 16.45 14.59
CA ASP A 10 30.01 17.54 13.69
C ASP A 10 29.45 16.99 12.37
N CYS A 11 30.04 15.93 11.82
CA CYS A 11 29.53 15.28 10.61
C CYS A 11 28.14 14.67 10.83
N LEU A 12 27.91 14.01 11.98
CA LEU A 12 26.62 13.42 12.31
C LEU A 12 25.55 14.48 12.53
N SER A 13 25.87 15.57 13.23
CA SER A 13 24.94 16.67 13.47
C SER A 13 24.55 17.38 12.18
N ASP A 14 25.52 17.63 11.29
CA ASP A 14 25.29 18.16 9.94
C ASP A 14 24.42 17.23 9.10
N ALA A 15 24.72 15.94 9.08
CA ALA A 15 23.97 14.95 8.33
C ALA A 15 22.51 14.88 8.82
N TYR A 16 22.31 14.90 10.14
CA TYR A 16 20.99 14.92 10.76
C TYR A 16 20.22 16.18 10.41
N ALA A 17 20.85 17.36 10.51
CA ALA A 17 20.25 18.64 10.15
C ALA A 17 19.79 18.65 8.69
N ARG A 18 20.64 18.17 7.76
CA ARG A 18 20.31 18.07 6.33
C ARG A 18 19.19 17.07 6.07
N ALA A 19 19.23 15.89 6.70
CA ALA A 19 18.18 14.88 6.57
C ALA A 19 16.83 15.43 7.03
N ASN A 20 16.80 16.13 8.17
CA ASN A 20 15.60 16.77 8.70
C ASN A 20 15.08 17.88 7.79
N GLN A 21 15.96 18.74 7.26
CA GLN A 21 15.56 19.79 6.32
C GLN A 21 14.92 19.18 5.06
N MET A 22 15.52 18.13 4.50
CA MET A 22 14.98 17.45 3.32
C MET A 22 13.66 16.73 3.63
N SER A 23 13.55 16.09 4.79
CA SER A 23 12.32 15.47 5.27
C SER A 23 11.18 16.49 5.39
N ARG A 24 11.45 17.66 5.98
CA ARG A 24 10.47 18.76 6.12
C ARG A 24 10.03 19.29 4.75
N ASN A 25 10.97 19.49 3.83
CA ASN A 25 10.67 19.94 2.47
C ASN A 25 9.82 18.91 1.71
N ALA A 26 10.15 17.62 1.81
CA ALA A 26 9.40 16.54 1.20
C ALA A 26 7.98 16.42 1.78
N LYS A 27 7.84 16.49 3.11
CA LYS A 27 6.55 16.51 3.81
C LYS A 27 5.68 17.69 3.35
N ARG A 28 6.24 18.89 3.29
CA ARG A 28 5.53 20.10 2.80
C ARG A 28 5.04 19.93 1.37
N GLN A 29 5.89 19.40 0.49
CA GLN A 29 5.52 19.17 -0.89
C GLN A 29 4.44 18.08 -1.03
N GLN A 30 4.54 17.01 -0.23
CA GLN A 30 3.52 15.97 -0.17
C GLN A 30 2.17 16.52 0.29
N LYS A 31 2.16 17.37 1.33
CA LYS A 31 0.96 18.06 1.81
C LYS A 31 0.33 18.89 0.68
N LYS A 32 1.10 19.74 0.01
CA LYS A 32 0.62 20.56 -1.12
C LYS A 32 -0.04 19.71 -2.21
N TYR A 33 0.55 18.56 -2.55
CA TYR A 33 -0.03 17.66 -3.54
C TYR A 33 -1.28 16.92 -3.05
N TYR A 34 -1.30 16.56 -1.77
CA TYR A 34 -2.43 15.88 -1.15
C TYR A 34 -3.64 16.82 -1.11
N ASP A 35 -3.47 18.01 -0.53
CA ASP A 35 -4.52 19.02 -0.38
C ASP A 35 -5.12 19.40 -1.73
N ARG A 36 -4.28 19.54 -2.77
CA ARG A 36 -4.74 19.81 -4.15
C ARG A 36 -5.67 18.73 -4.71
N LYS A 37 -5.53 17.47 -4.27
CA LYS A 37 -6.33 16.33 -4.75
C LYS A 37 -7.43 15.92 -3.78
N ALA A 38 -7.48 16.51 -2.60
CA ALA A 38 -8.50 16.21 -1.61
C ALA A 38 -9.87 16.59 -2.20
N LYS A 39 -10.74 15.60 -2.30
CA LYS A 39 -12.14 15.81 -2.69
C LYS A 39 -12.96 15.90 -1.42
N ASP A 40 -13.70 16.99 -1.26
CA ASP A 40 -14.69 17.10 -0.20
C ASP A 40 -15.96 16.39 -0.67
N GLN A 41 -15.97 15.07 -0.52
CA GLN A 41 -17.22 14.34 -0.54
C GLN A 41 -17.67 14.30 0.93
N ALA A 42 -18.94 14.58 1.20
CA ALA A 42 -19.59 14.34 2.49
C ALA A 42 -20.46 13.08 2.40
N PHE A 43 -20.73 12.43 3.53
CA PHE A 43 -21.64 11.30 3.64
C PHE A 43 -22.67 11.69 4.68
N SER A 44 -23.92 11.40 4.38
CA SER A 44 -25.03 11.57 5.29
C SER A 44 -25.29 10.26 6.02
N PRO A 45 -25.85 10.31 7.25
CA PRO A 45 -26.40 9.13 7.88
C PRO A 45 -27.39 8.42 6.94
N GLY A 46 -27.27 7.10 6.80
CA GLY A 46 -28.04 6.28 5.86
C GLY A 46 -27.34 5.99 4.53
N ASP A 47 -26.25 6.69 4.20
CA ASP A 47 -25.51 6.44 2.95
C ASP A 47 -24.77 5.09 3.01
N ARG A 48 -24.80 4.36 1.89
CA ARG A 48 -24.03 3.12 1.72
C ARG A 48 -22.60 3.42 1.29
N VAL A 49 -21.65 2.87 2.02
CA VAL A 49 -20.22 3.10 1.85
C VAL A 49 -19.43 1.78 1.92
N LEU A 50 -18.27 1.75 1.29
CA LEU A 50 -17.29 0.68 1.43
C LEU A 50 -16.13 1.15 2.30
N VAL A 51 -15.61 0.24 3.12
CA VAL A 51 -14.49 0.48 4.04
C VAL A 51 -13.19 0.02 3.40
N LYS A 52 -12.14 0.83 3.52
CA LYS A 52 -10.83 0.49 2.98
C LYS A 52 -10.14 -0.55 3.87
N ILE A 53 -9.61 -1.61 3.25
CA ILE A 53 -8.80 -2.61 3.92
C ILE A 53 -7.45 -1.96 4.30
N CYS A 54 -7.17 -1.88 5.60
CA CYS A 54 -5.94 -1.28 6.15
C CYS A 54 -4.98 -2.31 6.77
N HIS A 55 -5.50 -3.47 7.19
CA HIS A 55 -4.76 -4.51 7.90
C HIS A 55 -4.19 -5.53 6.91
N VAL A 56 -3.29 -5.09 6.04
CA VAL A 56 -2.64 -5.97 5.09
C VAL A 56 -1.15 -5.92 5.31
N GLU A 57 -0.59 -7.08 5.65
CA GLU A 57 0.83 -7.31 5.67
C GLU A 57 1.28 -7.96 4.36
N GLY A 58 2.34 -7.44 3.73
CA GLY A 58 2.94 -8.03 2.53
C GLY A 58 2.56 -7.40 1.17
N ARG A 59 2.79 -8.15 0.08
CA ARG A 59 2.67 -7.64 -1.31
C ARG A 59 1.26 -7.84 -1.88
N GLN A 60 0.39 -6.85 -1.71
CA GLN A 60 -0.92 -6.81 -2.41
C GLN A 60 -0.91 -5.87 -3.62
N LYS A 61 -0.33 -6.33 -4.73
CA LYS A 61 -0.41 -5.58 -5.99
C LYS A 61 -1.74 -5.77 -6.72
N LEU A 62 -2.33 -6.95 -6.60
CA LEU A 62 -3.57 -7.36 -7.26
C LEU A 62 -4.73 -7.58 -6.28
N GLY A 63 -4.50 -7.37 -4.98
CA GLY A 63 -5.54 -7.50 -3.96
C GLY A 63 -6.52 -6.34 -3.99
N ASP A 64 -7.74 -6.60 -3.55
CA ASP A 64 -8.76 -5.58 -3.38
C ASP A 64 -8.37 -4.59 -2.29
N LYS A 65 -8.75 -3.33 -2.51
CA LYS A 65 -8.45 -2.22 -1.57
C LYS A 65 -9.59 -1.94 -0.61
N TRP A 66 -10.79 -2.38 -0.96
CA TRP A 66 -12.04 -2.12 -0.25
C TRP A 66 -12.61 -3.46 0.19
N GLU A 67 -13.19 -3.50 1.38
CA GLU A 67 -13.93 -4.67 1.85
C GLU A 67 -15.11 -4.92 0.91
N SER A 68 -15.38 -6.18 0.59
CA SER A 68 -16.49 -6.56 -0.30
C SER A 68 -17.86 -6.29 0.33
N ARG A 69 -17.94 -6.26 1.66
CA ARG A 69 -19.17 -6.04 2.42
C ARG A 69 -19.55 -4.55 2.44
N PRO A 70 -20.81 -4.19 2.11
CA PRO A 70 -21.30 -2.83 2.25
C PRO A 70 -21.55 -2.44 3.71
N TYR A 71 -21.34 -1.16 4.01
CA TYR A 71 -21.60 -0.54 5.31
C TYR A 71 -22.55 0.64 5.14
N ILE A 72 -23.30 0.95 6.18
CA ILE A 72 -24.19 2.11 6.27
C ILE A 72 -23.59 3.10 7.26
N VAL A 73 -23.60 4.38 6.91
CA VAL A 73 -23.18 5.45 7.82
C VAL A 73 -24.26 5.65 8.88
N VAL A 74 -23.93 5.43 10.15
CA VAL A 74 -24.85 5.63 11.28
C VAL A 74 -24.85 7.09 11.73
N LYS A 75 -23.66 7.66 11.93
CA LYS A 75 -23.51 9.03 12.42
C LYS A 75 -22.20 9.65 11.94
N LYS A 76 -22.23 10.96 11.77
CA LYS A 76 -21.04 11.79 11.54
C LYS A 76 -20.70 12.53 12.83
N GLN A 77 -19.44 12.47 13.26
CA GLN A 77 -19.03 13.28 14.41
C GLN A 77 -18.99 14.77 14.03
N PRO A 78 -19.42 15.68 14.93
CA PRO A 78 -19.39 17.11 14.65
C PRO A 78 -17.94 17.60 14.57
N LYS A 79 -17.67 18.55 13.65
CA LYS A 79 -16.37 19.24 13.45
C LYS A 79 -15.20 18.39 12.95
N VAL A 80 -15.24 17.06 13.09
CA VAL A 80 -14.17 16.15 12.66
C VAL A 80 -14.68 15.25 11.53
N PRO A 81 -13.89 14.99 10.47
CA PRO A 81 -14.26 14.11 9.36
C PRO A 81 -14.22 12.61 9.75
N VAL A 82 -14.74 12.28 10.92
CA VAL A 82 -14.84 10.91 11.45
C VAL A 82 -16.30 10.47 11.41
N TYR A 83 -16.51 9.27 10.89
CA TYR A 83 -17.81 8.66 10.68
C TYR A 83 -17.88 7.36 11.46
N VAL A 84 -19.07 7.06 11.96
CA VAL A 84 -19.38 5.76 12.53
C VAL A 84 -20.20 5.01 11.50
N VAL A 85 -19.73 3.82 11.14
CA VAL A 85 -20.31 2.97 10.12
C VAL A 85 -20.68 1.62 10.72
N GLN A 86 -21.75 1.03 10.23
CA GLN A 86 -22.21 -0.29 10.63
C GLN A 86 -22.38 -1.16 9.38
N PRO A 87 -22.03 -2.45 9.41
CA PRO A 87 -22.33 -3.34 8.29
C PRO A 87 -23.83 -3.42 8.03
N GLU A 88 -24.22 -3.61 6.77
CA GLU A 88 -25.63 -3.75 6.37
C GLU A 88 -26.32 -4.94 7.07
N ASP A 89 -25.63 -6.07 7.23
CA ASP A 89 -26.17 -7.25 7.92
C ASP A 89 -26.08 -7.18 9.47
N GLY A 90 -26.06 -5.98 10.06
CA GLY A 90 -26.27 -5.79 11.50
C GLY A 90 -25.10 -6.17 12.42
N GLY A 91 -23.86 -5.78 12.08
CA GLY A 91 -22.67 -6.06 12.87
C GLY A 91 -22.20 -4.95 13.82
N PRO A 92 -20.97 -5.04 14.37
CA PRO A 92 -20.41 -4.03 15.26
C PRO A 92 -20.13 -2.72 14.53
N GLU A 93 -20.38 -1.60 15.20
CA GLU A 93 -20.05 -0.27 14.71
C GLU A 93 -18.53 -0.06 14.66
N ARG A 94 -18.06 0.63 13.63
CA ARG A 94 -16.66 1.05 13.48
C ARG A 94 -16.56 2.55 13.32
N VAL A 95 -15.54 3.14 13.95
CA VAL A 95 -15.25 4.57 13.85
C VAL A 95 -14.09 4.77 12.87
N LEU A 96 -14.34 5.45 11.76
CA LEU A 96 -13.40 5.59 10.66
C LEU A 96 -13.28 7.04 10.16
N HIS A 97 -12.08 7.42 9.74
CA HIS A 97 -11.85 8.70 9.08
C HIS A 97 -12.40 8.68 7.65
N ARG A 98 -12.84 9.84 7.14
CA ARG A 98 -13.39 10.00 5.78
C ARG A 98 -12.59 9.32 4.67
N ASN A 99 -11.26 9.44 4.72
CA ASN A 99 -10.36 8.89 3.70
C ASN A 99 -10.41 7.36 3.56
N LEU A 100 -10.98 6.66 4.55
CA LEU A 100 -11.12 5.20 4.57
C LEU A 100 -12.49 4.75 4.06
N LEU A 101 -13.31 5.67 3.56
CA LEU A 101 -14.65 5.42 3.08
C LEU A 101 -14.79 5.84 1.62
N THR A 102 -15.55 5.07 0.85
CA THR A 102 -15.97 5.45 -0.50
C THR A 102 -17.44 5.13 -0.71
N GLN A 103 -18.11 5.86 -1.60
CA GLN A 103 -19.51 5.61 -1.92
C GLN A 103 -19.67 4.21 -2.50
N CYS A 104 -20.60 3.43 -1.96
CA CYS A 104 -20.98 2.15 -2.55
C CYS A 104 -21.85 2.43 -3.79
N MET A 105 -21.40 1.94 -4.95
CA MET A 105 -22.15 2.05 -6.22
C MET A 105 -22.89 0.76 -6.57
N PHE A 106 -22.85 -0.24 -5.68
CA PHE A 106 -23.59 -1.48 -5.88
C PHE A 106 -25.04 -1.25 -5.46
N LEU A 107 -25.97 -1.53 -6.36
CA LEU A 107 -27.39 -1.54 -6.03
C LEU A 107 -27.68 -2.76 -5.15
N PRO A 108 -28.56 -2.64 -4.13
CA PRO A 108 -29.03 -3.82 -3.43
C PRO A 108 -29.75 -4.68 -4.48
N MET A 109 -29.19 -5.85 -4.76
CA MET A 109 -29.93 -6.87 -5.48
C MET A 109 -30.86 -7.44 -4.42
N GLU A 110 -32.15 -7.14 -4.51
CA GLU A 110 -33.15 -7.84 -3.73
C GLU A 110 -33.01 -9.31 -4.12
N GLU A 111 -32.48 -10.13 -3.21
CA GLU A 111 -32.57 -11.59 -3.32
C GLU A 111 -34.04 -11.96 -3.07
N GLU A 112 -34.87 -11.63 -4.05
CA GLU A 112 -36.22 -12.15 -4.20
C GLU A 112 -36.05 -13.67 -4.28
N GLY A 113 -36.40 -14.35 -3.19
CA GLY A 113 -36.20 -15.77 -3.01
C GLY A 113 -36.73 -16.56 -4.21
N THR A 114 -35.81 -17.03 -5.04
CA THR A 114 -36.06 -18.15 -5.94
C THR A 114 -35.10 -19.25 -5.54
N MET A 115 -35.58 -20.04 -4.57
CA MET A 115 -35.32 -21.48 -4.56
C MET A 115 -35.59 -22.00 -5.99
N LEU A 116 -34.54 -22.19 -6.76
CA LEU A 116 -34.54 -23.18 -7.82
C LEU A 116 -33.68 -24.32 -7.32
N ASP A 117 -34.38 -25.29 -6.73
CA ASP A 117 -33.86 -26.60 -6.37
C ASP A 117 -33.25 -27.24 -7.62
N LEU A 118 -31.92 -27.23 -7.72
CA LEU A 118 -31.21 -28.25 -8.47
C LEU A 118 -30.70 -29.29 -7.47
N ASP A 119 -31.58 -30.27 -7.26
CA ASP A 119 -31.25 -31.59 -6.74
C ASP A 119 -30.08 -32.18 -7.54
N MET A 120 -28.94 -32.30 -6.88
CA MET A 120 -27.92 -33.29 -7.22
C MET A 120 -27.55 -34.03 -5.94
N THR A 121 -28.38 -35.01 -5.61
CA THR A 121 -28.08 -36.12 -4.70
C THR A 121 -26.65 -36.70 -4.84
N SER A 122 -26.17 -37.20 -3.70
CA SER A 122 -24.99 -38.05 -3.41
C SER A 122 -23.86 -37.31 -2.67
N GLY A 123 -23.47 -37.65 -1.44
CA GLY A 123 -23.90 -38.64 -0.47
C GLY A 123 -23.01 -38.50 0.78
N ASP A 124 -23.59 -38.76 1.96
CA ASP A 124 -23.04 -39.44 3.15
C ASP A 124 -21.51 -39.36 3.43
N LYS A 125 -20.97 -39.07 4.64
CA LYS A 125 -21.46 -39.06 6.03
C LYS A 125 -20.37 -38.45 6.94
N ASP A 126 -20.80 -37.54 7.82
CA ASP A 126 -20.61 -37.43 9.28
C ASP A 126 -19.29 -37.65 10.05
N LEU A 127 -19.26 -36.89 11.17
CA LEU A 127 -18.60 -37.00 12.49
C LEU A 127 -17.53 -35.91 12.72
N GLN A 128 -17.86 -34.73 13.27
CA GLN A 128 -18.11 -34.38 14.70
C GLN A 128 -16.93 -34.80 15.62
N GLU A 129 -16.35 -33.96 16.49
CA GLU A 129 -17.01 -33.13 17.50
C GLU A 129 -16.06 -32.04 18.09
N GLU A 130 -16.71 -31.03 18.64
CA GLU A 130 -16.29 -29.84 19.38
C GLU A 130 -15.35 -30.06 20.59
N ALA A 131 -14.62 -29.00 20.98
CA ALA A 131 -14.61 -28.50 22.37
C ALA A 131 -13.88 -27.17 22.51
N GLU A 132 -14.54 -26.27 23.23
CA GLU A 132 -14.21 -24.90 23.61
C GLU A 132 -13.04 -24.77 24.64
N ILE A 133 -12.72 -23.49 24.92
CA ILE A 133 -12.21 -22.90 26.19
C ILE A 133 -10.75 -22.41 26.18
N GLU A 134 -10.62 -21.07 26.12
CA GLU A 134 -9.51 -20.24 26.62
C GLU A 134 -9.39 -20.31 28.16
N PRO A 135 -8.22 -20.06 28.82
CA PRO A 135 -7.78 -18.66 28.98
C PRO A 135 -6.28 -18.38 29.22
N SER A 136 -5.94 -17.11 28.97
CA SER A 136 -4.97 -16.25 29.64
C SER A 136 -3.48 -16.63 29.67
N LEU A 137 -2.62 -15.67 29.29
CA LEU A 137 -1.58 -15.13 30.19
C LEU A 137 -1.10 -13.76 29.70
N GLN A 138 -0.86 -12.93 30.70
CA GLN A 138 -0.66 -11.48 30.70
C GLN A 138 0.84 -11.14 30.58
N ILE A 139 1.12 -9.84 30.48
CA ILE A 139 2.43 -9.15 30.62
C ILE A 139 3.13 -8.90 29.28
N GLY A 140 3.49 -7.67 28.89
CA GLY A 140 3.50 -6.43 29.65
C GLY A 140 3.65 -5.21 28.75
N GLU A 141 3.29 -4.09 29.35
CA GLU A 141 3.34 -2.73 28.86
C GLU A 141 4.80 -2.29 28.59
N SER A 142 4.97 -1.43 27.59
CA SER A 142 5.94 -0.34 27.69
C SER A 142 5.49 0.79 26.76
N GLU A 143 4.79 1.73 27.36
CA GLU A 143 4.55 3.07 26.85
C GLU A 143 5.90 3.81 26.76
N GLN A 144 6.14 4.47 25.63
CA GLN A 144 7.04 5.62 25.59
C GLN A 144 6.32 6.76 24.90
N GLU A 145 5.98 7.75 25.72
CA GLU A 145 5.52 9.06 25.34
C GLU A 145 6.68 9.81 24.63
N GLU A 146 6.50 10.16 23.36
CA GLU A 146 7.29 11.21 22.74
C GLU A 146 6.44 12.48 22.69
N GLU A 147 6.74 13.41 23.60
CA GLU A 147 6.23 14.76 23.58
C GLU A 147 6.75 15.52 22.34
N GLU A 148 5.92 15.65 21.30
CA GLU A 148 6.18 16.61 20.22
C GLU A 148 5.82 18.02 20.69
N SER A 149 6.84 18.75 21.14
CA SER A 149 6.82 20.20 21.36
C SER A 149 6.32 20.95 20.11
N ALA A 150 5.15 21.57 20.25
CA ALA A 150 4.52 22.41 19.25
C ALA A 150 5.26 23.74 19.12
N HIS A 151 6.24 23.82 18.22
CA HIS A 151 6.75 25.11 17.78
C HIS A 151 5.83 25.70 16.72
N ALA A 152 5.08 26.74 17.12
CA ALA A 152 4.31 27.60 16.25
C ALA A 152 5.19 28.15 15.11
N ILE A 153 4.90 27.74 13.88
CA ILE A 153 5.47 28.39 12.69
C ILE A 153 4.57 29.57 12.36
N LEU A 154 5.12 30.75 12.60
CA LEU A 154 4.55 32.02 12.23
C LEU A 154 4.29 32.09 10.72
N ASP A 155 3.21 32.77 10.43
CA ASP A 155 2.63 33.09 9.13
C ASP A 155 3.62 33.88 8.27
N ASP A 156 4.24 33.22 7.28
CA ASP A 156 5.03 33.89 6.24
C ASP A 156 4.30 33.73 4.90
N GLN A 157 3.83 34.87 4.40
CA GLN A 157 3.03 35.04 3.20
C GLN A 157 3.64 34.38 1.96
N GLU A 158 2.86 33.56 1.24
CA GLU A 158 3.21 33.03 -0.08
C GLU A 158 3.27 34.18 -1.11
N PRO A 159 4.41 34.42 -1.81
CA PRO A 159 4.39 35.25 -3.01
C PRO A 159 3.82 34.44 -4.18
N LEU A 160 2.78 35.00 -4.79
CA LEU A 160 2.12 34.52 -5.99
C LEU A 160 3.06 34.74 -7.19
N LEU A 161 3.85 33.74 -7.56
CA LEU A 161 4.52 33.74 -8.86
C LEU A 161 4.22 32.47 -9.64
N GLY A 162 3.53 32.70 -10.76
CA GLY A 162 3.14 31.69 -11.72
C GLY A 162 4.36 30.95 -12.26
N ASN A 163 4.30 29.63 -12.14
CA ASN A 163 4.79 28.64 -13.07
C ASN A 163 4.21 27.29 -12.63
N GLY A 164 3.66 26.55 -13.58
CA GLY A 164 2.89 25.32 -13.32
C GLY A 164 3.57 24.38 -12.33
N ILE A 165 2.83 23.96 -11.31
CA ILE A 165 3.33 23.14 -10.20
C ILE A 165 3.99 21.86 -10.76
N PRO A 166 5.26 21.56 -10.44
CA PRO A 166 5.98 20.42 -11.00
C PRO A 166 5.28 19.10 -10.68
N ARG A 167 5.41 18.10 -11.56
CA ARG A 167 4.84 16.75 -11.38
C ARG A 167 5.56 16.03 -10.23
N LYS A 168 4.83 15.21 -9.45
CA LYS A 168 5.35 14.42 -8.29
C LYS A 168 6.59 13.57 -8.64
N ASN A 169 6.66 13.11 -9.89
CA ASN A 169 7.89 12.63 -10.50
C ASN A 169 8.14 13.52 -11.73
N PRO A 170 9.31 14.16 -11.89
CA PRO A 170 9.70 14.67 -13.18
C PRO A 170 9.64 13.49 -14.18
N PRO A 171 9.30 13.73 -15.46
CA PRO A 171 9.41 12.68 -16.47
C PRO A 171 10.83 12.13 -16.36
N ARG A 172 10.95 10.85 -16.00
CA ARG A 172 12.24 10.18 -15.94
C ARG A 172 12.76 10.20 -17.37
N ALA A 173 13.71 11.09 -17.67
CA ALA A 173 14.47 11.03 -18.89
C ALA A 173 15.20 9.69 -18.84
N ARG A 174 14.61 8.67 -19.45
CA ARG A 174 15.34 7.46 -19.79
C ARG A 174 16.32 7.93 -20.84
N HIS A 175 17.52 8.35 -20.41
CA HIS A 175 18.61 8.46 -21.34
C HIS A 175 18.85 7.02 -21.83
N PRO A 176 18.60 6.72 -23.12
CA PRO A 176 19.09 5.47 -23.65
C PRO A 176 20.59 5.44 -23.37
N PRO A 177 21.17 4.28 -22.99
CA PRO A 177 22.61 4.18 -22.84
C PRO A 177 23.24 4.76 -24.11
N LYS A 178 24.27 5.61 -23.96
CA LYS A 178 24.86 6.38 -25.08
C LYS A 178 25.30 5.49 -26.25
N LYS A 179 25.44 4.17 -26.05
CA LYS A 179 25.60 3.16 -27.09
C LYS A 179 24.93 1.87 -26.62
N LEU A 180 23.90 1.40 -27.31
CA LEU A 180 23.61 -0.04 -27.34
C LEU A 180 24.58 -0.63 -28.37
N SER A 181 25.84 -0.84 -27.98
CA SER A 181 26.84 -1.40 -28.87
C SER A 181 26.68 -2.92 -28.93
N TYR A 182 25.56 -3.39 -29.46
CA TYR A 182 25.47 -4.79 -29.87
C TYR A 182 26.29 -5.04 -31.14
N ASP A 183 26.58 -3.99 -31.92
CA ASP A 183 27.37 -4.08 -33.15
C ASP A 183 28.90 -4.01 -32.95
N SER A 184 29.41 -3.75 -31.73
CA SER A 184 30.87 -3.64 -31.52
C SER A 184 31.55 -4.92 -31.07
N GLN A 185 30.79 -6.00 -30.82
CA GLN A 185 31.34 -7.30 -30.40
C GLN A 185 30.56 -8.46 -31.04
N VAL A 186 30.38 -8.42 -32.36
CA VAL A 186 30.00 -9.61 -33.12
C VAL A 186 31.06 -9.79 -34.20
N MET A 187 32.19 -10.42 -33.83
CA MET A 187 33.28 -10.72 -34.76
C MET A 187 32.92 -11.80 -35.80
N THR A 188 31.69 -12.34 -35.76
CA THR A 188 31.20 -13.36 -36.68
C THR A 188 29.73 -13.12 -36.98
N THR A 189 29.36 -12.95 -38.25
CA THR A 189 27.96 -12.90 -38.68
C THR A 189 27.29 -14.27 -38.46
N GLU A 190 26.82 -14.54 -37.24
CA GLU A 190 26.07 -15.76 -36.93
C GLU A 190 24.70 -15.70 -37.64
N GLU A 191 24.39 -16.75 -38.39
CA GLU A 191 23.07 -16.92 -38.99
C GLU A 191 21.98 -17.09 -37.92
N LYS A 192 20.75 -16.68 -38.25
CA LYS A 192 19.60 -16.67 -37.32
C LYS A 192 19.38 -18.02 -36.63
N HIS A 193 19.58 -19.12 -37.33
CA HIS A 193 19.38 -20.47 -36.80
C HIS A 193 20.40 -20.83 -35.70
N GLN A 194 21.63 -20.32 -35.80
CA GLN A 194 22.70 -20.54 -34.82
C GLN A 194 22.40 -19.78 -33.52
N LYS A 195 21.87 -18.56 -33.62
CA LYS A 195 21.40 -17.77 -32.46
C LYS A 195 20.27 -18.46 -31.71
N ILE A 196 19.31 -19.02 -32.44
CA ILE A 196 18.20 -19.79 -31.85
C ILE A 196 18.74 -21.01 -31.09
N ARG A 197 19.68 -21.75 -31.69
CA ARG A 197 20.28 -22.93 -31.07
C ARG A 197 21.09 -22.59 -29.82
N ARG A 198 21.94 -21.56 -29.88
CA ARG A 198 22.72 -21.08 -28.73
C ARG A 198 21.82 -20.61 -27.58
N GLY A 199 20.74 -19.89 -27.90
CA GLY A 199 19.75 -19.47 -26.91
C GLY A 199 19.04 -20.67 -26.26
N TRP A 200 18.69 -21.68 -27.04
CA TRP A 200 18.08 -22.91 -26.56
C TRP A 200 19.02 -23.72 -25.63
N GLU A 201 20.31 -23.82 -25.96
CA GLU A 201 21.31 -24.49 -25.13
C GLU A 201 21.56 -23.75 -23.79
N LEU A 202 21.64 -22.42 -23.81
CA LEU A 202 21.74 -21.61 -22.60
C LEU A 202 20.51 -21.78 -21.69
N TRP A 203 19.32 -21.82 -22.30
CA TRP A 203 18.07 -22.06 -21.57
C TRP A 203 18.03 -23.44 -20.92
N GLN A 204 18.45 -24.50 -21.64
CA GLN A 204 18.55 -25.85 -21.06
C GLN A 204 19.52 -25.90 -19.87
N ARG A 205 20.66 -25.23 -19.98
CA ARG A 205 21.65 -25.16 -18.90
C ARG A 205 21.11 -24.45 -17.66
N GLU A 206 20.39 -23.33 -17.81
CA GLU A 206 19.75 -22.64 -16.68
C GLU A 206 18.56 -23.41 -16.12
N LYS A 207 17.77 -24.10 -16.95
CA LYS A 207 16.71 -25.01 -16.50
C LYS A 207 17.27 -26.12 -15.61
N ALA A 208 18.37 -26.74 -16.01
CA ALA A 208 19.07 -27.76 -15.21
C ALA A 208 19.61 -27.21 -13.88
N LYS A 209 20.26 -26.02 -13.90
CA LYS A 209 20.73 -25.37 -12.67
C LYS A 209 19.59 -25.01 -11.71
N ARG A 210 18.44 -24.58 -12.23
CA ARG A 210 17.26 -24.26 -11.41
C ARG A 210 16.68 -25.51 -10.76
N ALA A 211 16.62 -26.63 -11.48
CA ALA A 211 16.25 -27.92 -10.91
C ALA A 211 17.24 -28.37 -9.82
N HIS A 212 18.54 -28.20 -10.05
CA HIS A 212 19.56 -28.52 -9.06
C HIS A 212 19.47 -27.65 -7.79
N ARG A 213 19.21 -26.35 -7.92
CA ARG A 213 18.95 -25.45 -6.78
C ARG A 213 17.71 -25.86 -5.96
N HIS A 214 16.67 -26.38 -6.62
CA HIS A 214 15.49 -26.90 -5.92
C HIS A 214 15.80 -28.18 -5.13
N LEU A 215 16.73 -29.00 -5.59
CA LEU A 215 17.15 -30.23 -4.90
C LEU A 215 18.11 -30.00 -3.73
N GLN A 216 18.77 -28.83 -3.67
CA GLN A 216 19.67 -28.46 -2.55
C GLN A 216 18.96 -27.73 -1.40
N ASN A 217 17.71 -27.31 -1.60
CA ASN A 217 16.90 -26.57 -0.63
C ASN A 217 15.80 -27.44 0.02
N ASN A 218 15.86 -28.76 -0.16
CA ASN A 218 15.10 -29.79 0.56
C ASN A 218 16.08 -30.63 1.39
#